data_AF-A0ABD3F7E6-F1
#
_entry.id   AF-A0ABD3F7E6-F1
#
_cell.length_a   1.000
_cell.length_b   1.000
_cell.length_c   1.000
_cell.angle_alpha   90.00
_cell.angle_beta   90.00
_cell.angle_gamma   90.00
#
_symmetry.space_group_name_H-M   'P 1'
#
loop_
_entity.id
_entity.type
_entity.pdbx_description
1 polymer ?
#
loop_
_entity_poly.entity_id
_entity_poly.type
_entity_poly.pdbx_seq_one_letter_code
_entity_poly.pdbx_strand_id
1 'polypeptide(L)'
;MEPRTGTCSVCQAADKTPSRCSQCKWSAYCSKACQRDHWRAGHRQMCAKLKVCQRFRDLEQQWWATRPMDELQMYVNQFGLHPESLRFFGEVLFLLCGLKSCVLLSNLPPTWRQSFASDVVLASGLLSAVDIALYSVGTRLETPAAYELTGDLVLSNTLHSQFAVAEQILRLAVSNVDADRKVQLAVADGGVSGLVQEHELARVLDYPVALSECNEAASMIEVGYFLENQERDLLTSYCAMATPQHTQRVQQHFQRYRACGGGLQLTLKTSQI
;
A
#
# COMPACT_ATOMS: atom_id res chain seq x y z
N MET A 1 5.13 23.76 18.11
CA MET A 1 4.09 22.78 17.75
C MET A 1 2.94 23.54 17.14
N GLU A 2 2.77 23.51 15.82
CA GLU A 2 1.59 24.12 15.19
C GLU A 2 0.32 23.32 15.53
N PRO A 3 -0.80 23.99 15.85
CA PRO A 3 -2.06 23.30 16.10
C PRO A 3 -2.53 22.61 14.82
N ARG A 4 -2.59 21.28 14.83
CA ARG A 4 -3.20 20.51 13.75
C ARG A 4 -4.70 20.78 13.75
N THR A 5 -5.17 21.65 12.87
CA THR A 5 -6.59 21.81 12.56
C THR A 5 -7.08 20.51 11.94
N GLY A 6 -8.10 19.91 12.55
CA GLY A 6 -8.75 18.72 12.02
C GLY A 6 -10.24 18.97 11.92
N THR A 7 -10.88 18.45 10.88
CA THR A 7 -12.33 18.47 10.73
C THR A 7 -12.95 17.27 11.44
N CYS A 8 -14.16 17.43 11.95
CA CYS A 8 -14.94 16.31 12.45
C CYS A 8 -15.34 15.37 11.30
N SER A 9 -15.03 14.07 11.40
CA SER A 9 -15.38 13.06 10.40
C SER A 9 -16.89 12.80 10.24
N VAL A 10 -17.74 13.51 11.00
CA VAL A 10 -19.21 13.39 10.92
C VAL A 10 -19.85 14.69 10.46
N CYS A 11 -19.59 15.79 11.18
CA CYS A 11 -20.25 17.07 10.90
C CYS A 11 -19.38 18.06 10.14
N GLN A 12 -18.15 17.70 9.76
CA GLN A 12 -17.20 18.53 9.01
C GLN A 12 -16.78 19.85 9.71
N ALA A 13 -17.27 20.13 10.93
CA ALA A 13 -16.93 21.35 11.66
C ALA A 13 -15.43 21.42 12.01
N ALA A 14 -14.83 22.60 11.81
CA ALA A 14 -13.42 22.90 12.07
C ALA A 14 -13.17 23.69 13.38
N ASP A 15 -14.22 24.17 14.04
CA ASP A 15 -14.14 25.17 15.12
C ASP A 15 -13.62 24.64 16.47
N LYS A 16 -13.35 23.34 16.60
CA LYS A 16 -12.82 22.72 17.82
C LYS A 16 -11.67 21.80 17.46
N THR A 17 -10.62 21.78 18.28
CA THR A 17 -9.55 20.77 18.18
C THR A 17 -10.17 19.38 18.36
N PRO A 18 -10.36 18.59 17.29
CA PRO A 18 -11.14 17.38 17.40
C PRO A 18 -10.34 16.29 18.11
N SER A 19 -11.02 15.50 18.93
CA SER A 19 -10.44 14.31 19.55
C SER A 19 -10.34 13.18 18.52
N ARG A 20 -9.17 12.55 18.39
CA ARG A 20 -8.99 11.39 17.51
C ARG A 20 -9.53 10.12 18.16
N CYS A 21 -10.00 9.19 17.34
CA CYS A 21 -10.31 7.84 17.80
C CYS A 21 -9.07 7.26 18.50
N SER A 22 -9.20 6.85 19.76
CA SER A 22 -8.07 6.36 20.57
C SER A 22 -7.49 5.05 20.05
N GLN A 23 -8.25 4.29 19.26
CA GLN A 23 -7.83 3.00 18.72
C GLN A 23 -7.07 3.16 17.40
N CYS A 24 -7.70 3.71 16.37
CA CYS A 24 -7.06 3.83 15.06
C CYS A 24 -6.24 5.11 14.91
N LYS A 25 -6.62 6.22 15.55
CA LYS A 25 -6.05 7.58 15.40
C LYS A 25 -6.32 8.27 14.05
N TRP A 26 -7.14 7.69 13.17
CA TRP A 26 -7.41 8.20 11.81
C TRP A 26 -8.63 9.11 11.77
N SER A 27 -9.73 8.72 12.40
CA SER A 27 -10.95 9.54 12.47
C SER A 27 -10.87 10.54 13.63
N ALA A 28 -11.40 11.74 13.42
CA ALA A 28 -11.41 12.82 14.40
C ALA A 28 -12.83 13.32 14.65
N TYR A 29 -13.14 13.70 15.89
CA TYR A 29 -14.49 14.03 16.33
C TYR A 29 -14.50 15.28 17.20
N CYS A 30 -15.42 16.20 16.92
CA CYS A 30 -15.66 17.37 17.77
C CYS A 30 -16.36 17.02 19.09
N SER A 31 -16.97 15.83 19.19
CA SER A 31 -17.71 15.38 20.39
C SER A 31 -17.81 13.86 20.47
N LYS A 32 -18.09 13.35 21.68
CA LYS A 32 -18.43 11.94 21.91
C LYS A 32 -19.71 11.52 21.18
N ALA A 33 -20.64 12.44 20.93
CA ALA A 33 -21.86 12.15 20.16
C ALA A 33 -21.49 11.78 18.71
N CYS A 34 -20.73 12.64 18.02
CA CYS A 34 -20.24 12.34 16.67
C CYS A 34 -19.42 11.05 16.62
N GLN A 35 -18.59 10.76 17.64
CA GLN A 35 -17.86 9.50 17.70
C GLN A 35 -18.80 8.29 17.76
N ARG A 36 -19.84 8.31 18.60
CA ARG A 36 -20.83 7.21 18.70
C ARG A 36 -21.62 7.03 17.42
N ASP A 37 -22.00 8.13 16.78
CA ASP A 37 -22.76 8.09 15.53
C ASP A 37 -21.92 7.49 14.40
N HIS A 38 -20.66 7.92 14.25
CA HIS A 38 -19.74 7.33 13.28
C HIS A 38 -19.43 5.86 13.60
N TRP A 39 -19.32 5.51 14.89
CA TRP A 39 -19.12 4.12 15.32
C TRP A 39 -20.23 3.19 14.80
N ARG A 40 -21.48 3.63 14.92
CA ARG A 40 -22.67 2.91 14.44
C ARG A 40 -22.78 2.93 12.91
N ALA A 41 -22.36 4.02 12.27
CA ALA A 41 -22.40 4.18 10.81
C ALA A 41 -21.35 3.35 10.05
N GLY A 42 -20.51 2.57 10.74
CA GLY A 42 -19.58 1.64 10.11
C GLY A 42 -18.13 1.76 10.58
N HIS A 43 -17.76 2.81 11.32
CA HIS A 43 -16.37 2.97 11.78
C HIS A 43 -15.90 1.77 12.59
N ARG A 44 -16.77 1.08 13.33
CA ARG A 44 -16.41 -0.15 14.06
C ARG A 44 -15.69 -1.19 13.20
N GLN A 45 -16.17 -1.41 11.98
CA GLN A 45 -15.63 -2.41 11.06
C GLN A 45 -14.26 -1.96 10.50
N MET A 46 -14.16 -0.68 10.16
CA MET A 46 -12.95 -0.09 9.59
C MET A 46 -11.86 0.20 10.65
N CYS A 47 -12.24 0.44 11.90
CA CYS A 47 -11.32 0.86 12.96
C CYS A 47 -10.21 -0.15 13.23
N ALA A 48 -10.54 -1.45 13.19
CA ALA A 48 -9.54 -2.52 13.37
C ALA A 48 -8.49 -2.51 12.24
N LYS A 49 -8.94 -2.39 10.99
CA LYS A 49 -8.07 -2.29 9.81
C LYS A 49 -7.16 -1.07 9.88
N LEU A 50 -7.74 0.09 10.19
CA LEU A 50 -6.99 1.34 10.35
C LEU A 50 -5.98 1.28 11.51
N LYS A 51 -6.29 0.57 12.60
CA LYS A 51 -5.36 0.38 13.72
C LYS A 51 -4.14 -0.45 13.31
N VAL A 52 -4.35 -1.54 12.56
CA VAL A 52 -3.26 -2.36 12.01
C VAL A 52 -2.43 -1.55 11.03
N CYS A 53 -3.07 -0.83 10.09
CA CYS A 53 -2.39 0.03 9.13
C CYS A 53 -1.60 1.16 9.82
N GLN A 54 -2.14 1.80 10.86
CA GLN A 54 -1.38 2.79 11.66
C GLN A 54 -0.13 2.18 12.27
N ARG A 55 -0.23 0.98 12.84
CA ARG A 55 0.91 0.29 13.43
C ARG A 55 1.94 -0.08 12.37
N PHE A 56 1.50 -0.55 11.20
CA PHE A 56 2.37 -0.80 10.05
C PHE A 56 3.12 0.48 9.64
N ARG A 57 2.40 1.61 9.46
CA ARG A 57 2.99 2.91 9.12
C ARG A 57 4.05 3.37 10.13
N ASP A 58 3.74 3.26 11.43
CA ASP A 58 4.65 3.66 12.50
C ASP A 58 5.93 2.80 12.49
N LEU A 59 5.79 1.48 12.32
CA LEU A 59 6.91 0.55 12.25
C LEU A 59 7.74 0.72 10.96
N GLU A 60 7.09 0.90 9.82
CA GLU A 60 7.75 1.20 8.54
C GLU A 60 8.59 2.46 8.64
N GLN A 61 8.01 3.55 9.19
CA GLN A 61 8.72 4.80 9.38
C GLN A 61 9.93 4.63 10.31
N GLN A 62 9.76 3.91 11.42
CA GLN A 62 10.86 3.62 12.34
C GLN A 62 11.94 2.76 11.67
N TRP A 63 11.54 1.73 10.92
CA TRP A 63 12.45 0.83 10.24
C TRP A 63 13.33 1.58 9.23
N TRP A 64 12.73 2.45 8.40
CA TRP A 64 13.47 3.33 7.50
C TRP A 64 14.43 4.27 8.25
N ALA A 65 14.00 4.87 9.36
CA ALA A 65 14.82 5.77 10.16
C ALA A 65 16.01 5.10 10.85
N THR A 66 16.02 3.76 10.94
CA THR A 66 17.11 2.99 11.56
C THR A 66 18.09 2.38 10.56
N ARG A 67 17.87 2.56 9.24
CA ARG A 67 18.79 2.05 8.24
C ARG A 67 20.12 2.82 8.28
N PRO A 68 21.27 2.13 8.10
CA PRO A 68 22.56 2.80 8.02
C PRO A 68 22.58 3.85 6.89
N MET A 69 23.14 5.02 7.17
CA MET A 69 23.10 6.16 6.25
C MET A 69 23.87 5.90 4.96
N ASP A 70 24.95 5.13 5.03
CA ASP A 70 25.76 4.68 3.90
C ASP A 70 24.99 3.73 2.99
N GLU A 71 24.28 2.74 3.55
CA GLU A 71 23.43 1.85 2.78
C GLU A 71 22.25 2.60 2.13
N LEU A 72 21.61 3.52 2.86
CA LEU A 72 20.56 4.39 2.33
C LEU A 72 21.07 5.27 1.19
N GLN A 73 22.23 5.88 1.34
CA GLN A 73 22.80 6.75 0.31
C GLN A 73 23.16 5.95 -0.95
N MET A 74 23.77 4.77 -0.79
CA MET A 74 24.04 3.87 -1.91
C MET A 74 22.75 3.49 -2.62
N TYR A 75 21.72 3.15 -1.87
CA TYR A 75 20.41 2.81 -2.40
C TYR A 75 19.76 3.98 -3.16
N VAL A 76 19.74 5.19 -2.58
CA VAL A 76 19.22 6.40 -3.25
C VAL A 76 20.01 6.69 -4.53
N ASN A 77 21.34 6.54 -4.51
CA ASN A 77 22.17 6.77 -5.68
C ASN A 77 21.92 5.71 -6.78
N GLN A 78 21.67 4.46 -6.39
CA GLN A 78 21.46 3.36 -7.33
C GLN A 78 20.08 3.39 -7.97
N PHE A 79 19.03 3.70 -7.20
CA PHE A 79 17.64 3.61 -7.65
C PHE A 79 16.97 4.96 -7.88
N GLY A 80 17.57 6.06 -7.43
CA GLY A 80 16.98 7.40 -7.51
C GLY A 80 15.76 7.61 -6.60
N LEU A 81 15.47 6.68 -5.69
CA LEU A 81 14.27 6.68 -4.86
C LEU A 81 14.61 6.98 -3.40
N HIS A 82 14.01 8.03 -2.87
CA HIS A 82 14.08 8.34 -1.44
C HIS A 82 13.17 7.40 -0.62
N PRO A 83 13.53 7.06 0.63
CA PRO A 83 12.72 6.21 1.51
C PRO A 83 11.27 6.69 1.68
N GLU A 84 11.04 8.00 1.64
CA GLU A 84 9.71 8.59 1.73
C GLU A 84 8.81 8.20 0.55
N SER A 85 9.40 7.93 -0.62
CA SER A 85 8.71 7.48 -1.84
C SER A 85 8.45 5.97 -1.85
N LEU A 86 8.99 5.22 -0.90
CA LEU A 86 8.90 3.75 -0.80
C LEU A 86 7.99 3.28 0.33
N ARG A 87 7.05 4.13 0.73
CA ARG A 87 6.10 3.81 1.79
C ARG A 87 4.99 2.93 1.23
N PHE A 88 4.80 1.77 1.84
CA PHE A 88 3.79 0.80 1.43
C PHE A 88 2.49 0.91 2.23
N PHE A 89 2.45 1.69 3.32
CA PHE A 89 1.30 1.66 4.25
C PHE A 89 -0.06 1.95 3.60
N GLY A 90 -0.12 2.81 2.57
CA GLY A 90 -1.38 3.12 1.88
C GLY A 90 -1.83 1.99 0.95
N GLU A 91 -0.90 1.32 0.27
CA GLU A 91 -1.21 0.09 -0.46
C GLU A 91 -1.68 -1.03 0.49
N VAL A 92 -1.02 -1.18 1.65
CA VAL A 92 -1.44 -2.11 2.70
C VAL A 92 -2.84 -1.76 3.23
N LEU A 93 -3.19 -0.48 3.34
CA LEU A 93 -4.55 -0.07 3.68
C LEU A 93 -5.56 -0.52 2.62
N PHE A 94 -5.23 -0.38 1.34
CA PHE A 94 -6.10 -0.82 0.25
C PHE A 94 -6.28 -2.34 0.26
N LEU A 95 -5.22 -3.10 0.53
CA LEU A 95 -5.28 -4.55 0.74
C LEU A 95 -6.23 -4.93 1.88
N LEU A 96 -6.06 -4.29 3.06
CA LEU A 96 -6.92 -4.52 4.23
C LEU A 96 -8.39 -4.16 3.95
N CYS A 97 -8.63 -3.15 3.13
CA CYS A 97 -9.97 -2.75 2.71
C CYS A 97 -10.57 -3.66 1.63
N GLY A 98 -9.82 -4.65 1.12
CA GLY A 98 -10.26 -5.54 0.04
C GLY A 98 -10.33 -4.85 -1.33
N LEU A 99 -9.61 -3.74 -1.51
CA LEU A 99 -9.53 -3.01 -2.77
C LEU A 99 -8.49 -3.61 -3.73
N LYS A 100 -7.46 -4.25 -3.18
CA LYS A 100 -6.39 -4.95 -3.90
C LYS A 100 -6.37 -6.42 -3.50
N SER A 101 -6.05 -7.31 -4.43
CA SER A 101 -5.72 -8.71 -4.12
C SER A 101 -4.36 -8.85 -3.48
N CYS A 102 -3.39 -8.02 -3.88
CA CYS A 102 -2.04 -8.09 -3.36
C CYS A 102 -1.33 -6.73 -3.40
N VAL A 103 -0.23 -6.64 -2.66
CA VAL A 103 0.70 -5.52 -2.62
C VAL A 103 2.09 -6.10 -2.78
N LEU A 104 2.78 -5.69 -3.83
CA LEU A 104 4.18 -6.00 -4.07
C LEU A 104 5.04 -4.98 -3.31
N LEU A 105 5.82 -5.45 -2.36
CA LEU A 105 6.79 -4.61 -1.63
C LEU A 105 8.09 -4.54 -2.42
N SER A 106 8.00 -3.96 -3.62
CA SER A 106 9.10 -3.85 -4.58
C SER A 106 10.19 -2.91 -4.08
N ASN A 107 11.37 -3.02 -4.70
CA ASN A 107 12.55 -2.21 -4.41
C ASN A 107 13.12 -2.37 -3.00
N LEU A 108 12.68 -3.36 -2.21
CA LEU A 108 13.39 -3.75 -1.00
C LEU A 108 14.65 -4.56 -1.38
N PRO A 109 15.87 -4.09 -1.06
CA PRO A 109 17.09 -4.85 -1.27
C PRO A 109 16.98 -6.25 -0.64
N PRO A 110 17.50 -7.31 -1.28
CA PRO A 110 17.41 -8.67 -0.76
C PRO A 110 17.86 -8.82 0.69
N THR A 111 18.92 -8.09 1.08
CA THR A 111 19.48 -8.07 2.44
C THR A 111 18.52 -7.47 3.48
N TRP A 112 17.56 -6.65 3.07
CA TRP A 112 16.63 -5.96 3.95
C TRP A 112 15.29 -6.69 4.12
N ARG A 113 14.89 -7.51 3.14
CA ARG A 113 13.58 -8.19 3.09
C ARG A 113 13.25 -8.96 4.37
N GLN A 114 14.20 -9.71 4.91
CA GLN A 114 14.01 -10.50 6.14
C GLN A 114 13.69 -9.62 7.36
N SER A 115 14.44 -8.53 7.53
CA SER A 115 14.21 -7.59 8.64
C SER A 115 12.90 -6.83 8.45
N PHE A 116 12.56 -6.40 7.23
CA PHE A 116 11.29 -5.74 6.95
C PHE A 116 10.08 -6.65 7.24
N ALA A 117 10.16 -7.91 6.80
CA ALA A 117 9.12 -8.89 7.06
C ALA A 117 8.91 -9.14 8.57
N SER A 118 9.98 -9.16 9.35
CA SER A 118 9.91 -9.41 10.79
C SER A 118 9.48 -8.17 11.58
N ASP A 119 10.18 -7.06 11.36
CA ASP A 119 10.11 -5.85 12.18
C ASP A 119 8.95 -4.92 11.78
N VAL A 120 8.41 -5.07 10.57
CA VAL A 120 7.29 -4.28 10.06
C VAL A 120 6.08 -5.16 9.82
N VAL A 121 6.15 -6.11 8.88
CA VAL A 121 4.98 -6.92 8.47
C VAL A 121 4.44 -7.74 9.65
N LEU A 122 5.26 -8.62 10.22
CA LEU A 122 4.82 -9.48 11.32
C LEU A 122 4.55 -8.68 12.60
N ALA A 123 5.46 -7.78 12.98
CA ALA A 123 5.33 -6.97 14.18
C ALA A 123 4.12 -6.01 14.15
N SER A 124 3.59 -5.65 12.98
CA SER A 124 2.36 -4.86 12.86
C SER A 124 1.09 -5.63 13.25
N GLY A 125 1.16 -6.97 13.31
CA GLY A 125 -0.01 -7.83 13.48
C GLY A 125 -0.85 -7.99 12.21
N LEU A 126 -0.33 -7.55 11.05
CA LEU A 126 -1.02 -7.65 9.77
C LEU A 126 -1.41 -9.10 9.41
N LEU A 127 -0.49 -10.04 9.65
CA LEU A 127 -0.71 -11.48 9.38
C LEU A 127 -1.64 -12.17 10.39
N SER A 128 -2.09 -11.45 11.42
CA SER A 128 -3.15 -11.95 12.32
C SER A 128 -4.54 -11.71 11.76
N ALA A 129 -4.68 -10.93 10.68
CA ALA A 129 -5.92 -10.86 9.91
C ALA A 129 -6.13 -12.18 9.17
N VAL A 130 -7.33 -12.76 9.26
CA VAL A 130 -7.65 -14.10 8.74
C VAL A 130 -7.48 -14.26 7.24
N ASP A 131 -7.47 -13.14 6.51
CA ASP A 131 -7.45 -13.07 5.06
C ASP A 131 -6.12 -12.55 4.50
N ILE A 132 -5.14 -12.18 5.33
CA ILE A 132 -3.86 -11.64 4.84
C ILE A 132 -2.72 -12.64 5.09
N ALA A 133 -1.97 -12.93 4.02
CA ALA A 133 -0.78 -13.78 4.08
C ALA A 133 0.42 -13.13 3.39
N LEU A 134 1.62 -13.51 3.85
CA LEU A 134 2.90 -13.07 3.29
C LEU A 134 3.45 -14.15 2.36
N TYR A 135 3.87 -13.72 1.18
CA TYR A 135 4.49 -14.54 0.14
C TYR A 135 5.80 -13.91 -0.31
N SER A 136 6.56 -14.67 -1.09
CA SER A 136 7.64 -14.16 -1.92
C SER A 136 7.45 -14.61 -3.36
N VAL A 137 7.98 -13.87 -4.33
CA VAL A 137 8.05 -14.33 -5.73
C VAL A 137 9.01 -15.51 -5.80
N GLY A 138 8.47 -16.71 -6.04
CA GLY A 138 9.16 -17.98 -5.78
C GLY A 138 10.03 -18.51 -6.90
N THR A 139 10.02 -17.88 -8.08
CA THR A 139 10.85 -18.29 -9.23
C THR A 139 11.49 -17.06 -9.85
N ARG A 140 12.49 -17.25 -10.72
CA ARG A 140 13.04 -16.13 -11.46
C ARG A 140 11.98 -15.44 -12.31
N LEU A 141 11.66 -14.17 -12.05
CA LEU A 141 10.57 -13.46 -12.71
C LEU A 141 10.98 -12.02 -13.04
N GLU A 142 11.08 -11.73 -14.33
CA GLU A 142 11.46 -10.42 -14.83
C GLU A 142 10.29 -9.71 -15.52
N THR A 143 10.37 -8.38 -15.62
CA THR A 143 9.51 -7.60 -16.52
C THR A 143 10.28 -7.18 -17.79
N PRO A 144 9.59 -6.79 -18.88
CA PRO A 144 10.24 -6.30 -20.10
C PRO A 144 11.17 -5.11 -19.87
N ALA A 145 10.96 -4.32 -18.81
CA ALA A 145 11.84 -3.23 -18.41
C ALA A 145 13.04 -3.69 -17.56
N ALA A 146 13.35 -5.00 -17.56
CA ALA A 146 14.44 -5.64 -16.84
C ALA A 146 14.38 -5.47 -15.30
N TYR A 147 13.18 -5.29 -14.74
CA TYR A 147 12.97 -5.38 -13.30
C TYR A 147 12.89 -6.85 -12.87
N GLU A 148 13.82 -7.27 -12.02
CA GLU A 148 13.88 -8.61 -11.44
C GLU A 148 13.07 -8.65 -10.14
N LEU A 149 11.94 -9.37 -10.14
CA LEU A 149 11.00 -9.44 -9.02
C LEU A 149 11.31 -10.59 -8.05
N THR A 150 12.33 -11.40 -8.34
CA THR A 150 12.62 -12.62 -7.58
C THR A 150 12.83 -12.38 -6.10
N GLY A 151 12.09 -13.13 -5.30
CA GLY A 151 12.10 -13.05 -3.86
C GLY A 151 11.54 -11.74 -3.30
N ASP A 152 10.97 -10.85 -4.11
CA ASP A 152 10.24 -9.69 -3.59
C ASP A 152 9.07 -10.17 -2.74
N LEU A 153 8.80 -9.41 -1.68
CA LEU A 153 7.75 -9.74 -0.74
C LEU A 153 6.40 -9.33 -1.31
N VAL A 154 5.40 -10.20 -1.15
CA VAL A 154 4.03 -9.94 -1.60
C VAL A 154 3.08 -10.17 -0.43
N LEU A 155 2.32 -9.14 -0.07
CA LEU A 155 1.20 -9.26 0.85
C LEU A 155 -0.06 -9.54 0.05
N SER A 156 -0.78 -10.60 0.37
CA SER A 156 -1.96 -11.00 -0.40
C SER A 156 -3.19 -11.15 0.48
N ASN A 157 -4.34 -10.68 -0.03
CA ASN A 157 -5.66 -10.95 0.51
C ASN A 157 -6.19 -12.24 -0.12
N THR A 158 -6.16 -13.34 0.62
CA THR A 158 -6.51 -14.69 0.15
C THR A 158 -8.01 -14.87 -0.12
N LEU A 159 -8.85 -13.95 0.36
CA LEU A 159 -10.29 -13.95 0.09
C LEU A 159 -10.67 -13.06 -1.10
N HIS A 160 -9.73 -12.28 -1.65
CA HIS A 160 -10.01 -11.42 -2.79
C HIS A 160 -10.21 -12.26 -4.06
N SER A 161 -11.19 -11.91 -4.90
CA SER A 161 -11.57 -12.68 -6.10
C SER A 161 -10.44 -12.80 -7.13
N GLN A 162 -9.50 -11.85 -7.13
CA GLN A 162 -8.31 -11.84 -8.00
C GLN A 162 -7.08 -12.51 -7.38
N PHE A 163 -7.18 -13.10 -6.17
CA PHE A 163 -6.03 -13.70 -5.49
C PHE A 163 -5.41 -14.84 -6.30
N ALA A 164 -6.21 -15.79 -6.79
CA ALA A 164 -5.69 -16.92 -7.58
C ALA A 164 -4.94 -16.47 -8.86
N VAL A 165 -5.42 -15.39 -9.48
CA VAL A 165 -4.76 -14.79 -10.66
C VAL A 165 -3.43 -14.15 -10.28
N ALA A 166 -3.40 -13.42 -9.17
CA ALA A 166 -2.16 -12.81 -8.65
C ALA A 166 -1.14 -13.88 -8.22
N GLU A 167 -1.59 -14.94 -7.54
CA GLU A 167 -0.77 -16.08 -7.11
C GLU A 167 -0.08 -16.75 -8.31
N GLN A 168 -0.84 -17.00 -9.38
CA GLN A 168 -0.32 -17.63 -10.59
C GLN A 168 0.67 -16.72 -11.35
N ILE A 169 0.32 -15.44 -11.55
CA ILE A 169 1.14 -14.51 -12.35
C ILE A 169 2.44 -14.15 -11.64
N LEU A 170 2.37 -13.88 -10.34
CA LEU A 170 3.55 -13.55 -9.53
C LEU A 170 4.28 -14.78 -9.01
N ARG A 171 3.77 -16.00 -9.29
CA ARG A 171 4.37 -17.29 -8.90
C ARG A 171 4.71 -17.32 -7.42
N LEU A 172 3.72 -17.02 -6.60
CA LEU A 172 3.90 -16.79 -5.18
C LEU A 172 4.27 -18.09 -4.45
N ALA A 173 5.28 -17.99 -3.59
CA ALA A 173 5.66 -19.03 -2.64
C ALA A 173 5.37 -18.55 -1.21
N VAL A 174 4.68 -19.38 -0.44
CA VAL A 174 4.24 -19.05 0.92
C VAL A 174 5.44 -18.79 1.83
N SER A 175 5.45 -17.67 2.54
CA SER A 175 6.40 -17.41 3.62
C SER A 175 5.78 -17.83 4.95
N ASN A 176 6.52 -18.62 5.73
CA ASN A 176 6.01 -19.16 6.99
C ASN A 176 6.35 -18.24 8.16
N VAL A 177 5.50 -18.25 9.17
CA VAL A 177 5.82 -17.69 10.48
C VAL A 177 5.99 -18.88 11.43
N ASP A 178 7.20 -19.04 11.98
CA ASP A 178 7.46 -20.15 12.90
C ASP A 178 6.87 -19.89 14.30
N ALA A 179 6.94 -20.90 15.16
CA ALA A 179 6.43 -20.83 16.54
C ALA A 179 7.10 -19.73 17.38
N ASP A 180 8.34 -19.35 17.04
CA ASP A 180 9.10 -18.29 17.69
C ASP A 180 8.77 -16.90 17.13
N ARG A 181 7.77 -16.80 16.25
CA ARG A 181 7.37 -15.57 15.55
C ARG A 181 8.52 -14.99 14.72
N LYS A 182 9.29 -15.86 14.06
CA LYS A 182 10.23 -15.45 13.01
C LYS A 182 9.62 -15.75 11.66
N VAL A 183 9.80 -14.82 10.73
CA VAL A 183 9.42 -15.04 9.34
C VAL A 183 10.49 -15.90 8.67
N GLN A 184 10.09 -16.94 7.95
CA GLN A 184 10.94 -17.71 7.06
C GLN A 184 10.47 -17.44 5.63
N LEU A 185 11.23 -16.63 4.92
CA LEU A 185 10.95 -16.31 3.52
C LEU A 185 11.16 -17.55 2.65
N ALA A 186 10.31 -17.71 1.63
CA ALA A 186 10.49 -18.76 0.66
C ALA A 186 11.78 -18.53 -0.14
N VAL A 187 12.56 -19.59 -0.34
CA VAL A 187 13.73 -19.55 -1.22
C VAL A 187 13.24 -19.68 -2.65
N ALA A 188 13.67 -18.76 -3.52
CA ALA A 188 13.32 -18.83 -4.92
C ALA A 188 13.98 -20.03 -5.60
N ASP A 189 13.21 -20.77 -6.38
CA ASP A 189 13.75 -21.83 -7.25
C ASP A 189 14.40 -21.19 -8.48
N GLY A 190 15.72 -21.41 -8.62
CA GLY A 190 16.51 -20.91 -9.75
C GLY A 190 16.30 -21.70 -11.05
N GLY A 191 15.56 -22.81 -11.02
CA GLY A 191 15.38 -23.69 -12.18
C GLY A 191 14.41 -23.19 -13.25
N VAL A 192 13.48 -22.28 -12.90
CA VAL A 192 12.43 -21.81 -13.82
C VAL A 192 12.45 -20.28 -13.91
N SER A 193 12.76 -19.76 -15.10
CA SER A 193 12.68 -18.33 -15.40
C SER A 193 11.35 -17.99 -16.08
N GLY A 194 10.78 -16.84 -15.76
CA GLY A 194 9.55 -16.32 -16.34
C GLY A 194 9.66 -14.86 -16.71
N LEU A 195 8.79 -14.44 -17.61
CA LEU A 195 8.56 -13.04 -17.95
C LEU A 195 7.11 -12.71 -17.61
N VAL A 196 6.87 -11.65 -16.85
CA VAL A 196 5.53 -11.09 -16.62
C VAL A 196 5.40 -9.79 -17.41
N GLN A 197 4.36 -9.69 -18.23
CA GLN A 197 4.15 -8.47 -18.99
C GLN A 197 3.66 -7.33 -18.09
N GLU A 198 4.03 -6.08 -18.40
CA GLU A 198 3.64 -4.90 -17.60
C GLU A 198 2.13 -4.76 -17.45
N HIS A 199 1.35 -5.13 -18.46
CA HIS A 199 -0.12 -5.11 -18.39
C HIS A 199 -0.69 -6.19 -17.46
N GLU A 200 -0.02 -7.33 -17.35
CA GLU A 200 -0.39 -8.38 -16.40
C GLU A 200 -0.06 -7.94 -14.98
N LEU A 201 1.11 -7.33 -14.79
CA LEU A 201 1.55 -6.79 -13.51
C LEU A 201 0.61 -5.68 -13.03
N ALA A 202 0.31 -4.70 -13.89
CA ALA A 202 -0.64 -3.64 -13.57
C ALA A 202 -2.02 -4.19 -13.22
N ARG A 203 -2.49 -5.25 -13.91
CA ARG A 203 -3.77 -5.90 -13.59
C ARG A 203 -3.76 -6.54 -12.19
N VAL A 204 -2.73 -7.31 -11.84
CA VAL A 204 -2.70 -8.01 -10.54
C VAL A 204 -2.40 -7.09 -9.36
N LEU A 205 -1.64 -6.01 -9.61
CA LEU A 205 -1.40 -4.94 -8.65
C LEU A 205 -2.51 -3.88 -8.65
N ASP A 206 -3.55 -4.05 -9.48
CA ASP A 206 -4.68 -3.14 -9.60
C ASP A 206 -4.26 -1.67 -9.87
N TYR A 207 -3.24 -1.48 -10.72
CA TYR A 207 -2.86 -0.16 -11.22
C TYR A 207 -3.74 0.20 -12.42
N PRO A 208 -4.24 1.45 -12.50
CA PRO A 208 -5.18 1.84 -13.55
C PRO A 208 -4.55 1.87 -14.93
N VAL A 209 -3.22 1.92 -15.04
CA VAL A 209 -2.44 2.06 -16.27
C VAL A 209 -1.18 1.21 -16.12
N ALA A 210 -0.79 0.49 -17.18
CA ALA A 210 0.49 -0.22 -17.23
C ALA A 210 1.60 0.65 -17.82
N LEU A 211 2.85 0.43 -17.38
CA LEU A 211 4.01 1.18 -17.86
C LEU A 211 4.23 0.99 -19.37
N SER A 212 3.95 -0.20 -19.90
CA SER A 212 4.03 -0.47 -21.35
C SER A 212 3.09 0.36 -22.21
N GLU A 213 2.09 1.01 -21.62
CA GLU A 213 1.14 1.88 -22.32
C GLU A 213 1.63 3.33 -22.37
N CYS A 214 2.64 3.69 -21.55
CA CYS A 214 3.18 5.04 -21.48
C CYS A 214 4.20 5.29 -22.60
N ASN A 215 4.05 6.44 -23.26
CA ASN A 215 5.02 6.96 -24.22
C ASN A 215 5.92 7.95 -23.50
N GLU A 216 7.24 7.76 -23.55
CA GLU A 216 8.24 8.63 -22.93
C GLU A 216 8.17 10.09 -23.41
N ALA A 217 7.66 10.33 -24.62
CA ALA A 217 7.48 11.68 -25.17
C ALA A 217 6.17 12.36 -24.75
N ALA A 218 5.26 11.65 -24.09
CA ALA A 218 3.98 12.21 -23.63
C ALA A 218 4.14 12.92 -22.29
N SER A 219 3.37 14.00 -22.08
CA SER A 219 3.29 14.64 -20.76
C SER A 219 2.73 13.65 -19.73
N MET A 220 3.44 13.52 -18.61
CA MET A 220 3.07 12.63 -17.51
C MET A 220 2.38 13.40 -16.39
N ILE A 221 1.51 12.70 -15.67
CA ILE A 221 0.91 13.15 -14.43
C ILE A 221 1.18 12.13 -13.33
N GLU A 222 1.48 12.64 -12.15
CA GLU A 222 1.38 11.88 -10.91
C GLU A 222 -0.07 11.92 -10.44
N VAL A 223 -0.60 10.76 -10.09
CA VAL A 223 -1.95 10.59 -9.55
C VAL A 223 -1.83 10.12 -8.11
N GLY A 224 -2.19 10.99 -7.17
CA GLY A 224 -2.10 10.73 -5.73
C GLY A 224 -3.47 10.44 -5.10
N TYR A 225 -3.51 9.43 -4.24
CA TYR A 225 -4.67 9.07 -3.41
C TYR A 225 -4.44 9.58 -1.99
N PHE A 226 -5.42 10.30 -1.46
CA PHE A 226 -5.36 10.90 -0.14
C PHE A 226 -6.62 10.54 0.66
N LEU A 227 -6.57 10.74 1.97
CA LEU A 227 -7.78 10.68 2.80
C LEU A 227 -8.46 12.05 2.82
N GLU A 228 -9.79 12.08 2.68
CA GLU A 228 -10.59 13.32 2.53
C GLU A 228 -10.44 14.31 3.70
N ASN A 229 -10.06 13.84 4.90
CA ASN A 229 -9.85 14.69 6.08
C ASN A 229 -8.37 14.86 6.49
N GLN A 230 -7.46 14.27 5.71
CA GLN A 230 -6.02 14.31 5.95
C GLN A 230 -5.32 14.47 4.59
N GLU A 231 -5.64 15.53 3.85
CA GLU A 231 -5.09 15.78 2.51
C GLU A 231 -3.56 15.87 2.45
N ARG A 232 -2.87 15.86 3.60
CA ARG A 232 -1.40 15.79 3.71
C ARG A 232 -0.85 14.37 3.71
N ASP A 233 -1.68 13.37 3.97
CA ASP A 233 -1.25 11.97 4.02
C ASP A 233 -1.53 11.32 2.66
N LEU A 234 -0.53 11.41 1.76
CA LEU A 234 -0.49 10.61 0.54
C LEU A 234 -0.48 9.13 0.93
N LEU A 235 -1.47 8.38 0.44
CA LEU A 235 -1.58 6.93 0.64
C LEU A 235 -0.73 6.18 -0.37
N THR A 236 -0.92 6.51 -1.65
CA THR A 236 -0.16 5.96 -2.76
C THR A 236 -0.22 6.94 -3.91
N SER A 237 0.79 6.90 -4.78
CA SER A 237 0.72 7.54 -6.08
C SER A 237 1.12 6.57 -7.19
N TYR A 238 0.74 6.92 -8.41
CA TYR A 238 1.18 6.23 -9.62
C TYR A 238 1.27 7.24 -10.77
N CYS A 239 2.06 6.90 -11.77
CA CYS A 239 2.23 7.73 -12.95
C CYS A 239 1.23 7.31 -14.05
N ALA A 240 0.72 8.29 -14.78
CA ALA A 240 -0.08 8.07 -15.98
C ALA A 240 0.21 9.16 -17.00
N MET A 241 0.04 8.88 -18.29
CA MET A 241 0.06 9.95 -19.31
C MET A 241 -1.13 10.90 -19.13
N ALA A 242 -0.93 12.18 -19.45
CA ALA A 242 -1.95 13.22 -19.51
C ALA A 242 -2.86 13.09 -20.75
N THR A 243 -3.34 11.88 -21.04
CA THR A 243 -4.24 11.60 -22.17
C THR A 243 -5.68 11.42 -21.70
N PRO A 244 -6.69 11.66 -22.57
CA PRO A 244 -8.09 11.41 -22.22
C PRO A 244 -8.36 9.97 -21.79
N GLN A 245 -7.72 9.00 -22.45
CA GLN A 245 -7.86 7.57 -22.15
C GLN A 245 -7.35 7.21 -20.75
N HIS A 246 -6.14 7.68 -20.39
CA HIS A 246 -5.56 7.42 -19.06
C HIS A 246 -6.37 8.13 -17.99
N THR A 247 -6.74 9.39 -18.24
CA THR A 247 -7.60 10.16 -17.33
C THR A 247 -8.91 9.43 -17.04
N GLN A 248 -9.57 8.88 -18.05
CA GLN A 248 -10.80 8.11 -17.88
C GLN A 248 -10.60 6.86 -17.00
N ARG A 249 -9.53 6.08 -17.25
CA ARG A 249 -9.21 4.87 -16.46
C ARG A 249 -8.90 5.20 -15.01
N VAL A 250 -8.13 6.27 -14.77
CA VAL A 250 -7.84 6.77 -13.42
C VAL A 250 -9.11 7.16 -12.68
N GLN A 251 -10.03 7.87 -13.34
CA GLN A 251 -11.31 8.24 -12.73
C GLN A 251 -12.19 7.03 -12.43
N GLN A 252 -12.27 6.07 -13.35
CA GLN A 252 -13.02 4.81 -13.12
C GLN A 252 -12.45 4.01 -11.95
N HIS A 253 -11.12 3.90 -11.89
CA HIS A 253 -10.42 3.26 -10.78
C HIS A 253 -10.72 3.96 -9.45
N PHE A 254 -10.61 5.29 -9.40
CA PHE A 254 -10.94 6.08 -8.20
C PHE A 254 -12.39 5.91 -7.76
N GLN A 255 -13.34 5.95 -8.70
CA GLN A 255 -14.76 5.74 -8.41
C GLN A 255 -15.03 4.35 -7.84
N ARG A 256 -14.41 3.30 -8.40
CA ARG A 256 -14.48 1.94 -7.84
C ARG A 256 -13.96 1.91 -6.40
N TYR A 257 -12.82 2.54 -6.13
CA TYR A 257 -12.23 2.57 -4.78
C TYR A 257 -13.14 3.29 -3.77
N ARG A 258 -13.77 4.40 -4.16
CA ARG A 258 -14.77 5.07 -3.31
C ARG A 258 -16.00 4.21 -3.05
N ALA A 259 -16.47 3.47 -4.05
CA ALA A 259 -17.65 2.62 -3.92
C ALA A 259 -17.39 1.37 -3.06
N CYS A 260 -16.21 0.75 -3.20
CA CYS A 260 -15.88 -0.52 -2.57
C CYS A 260 -15.08 -0.38 -1.26
N GLY A 261 -14.55 0.81 -0.93
CA GLY A 261 -13.60 1.03 0.16
C GLY A 261 -14.13 0.88 1.58
N GLY A 262 -15.33 0.31 1.78
CA GLY A 262 -15.85 -0.02 3.12
C GLY A 262 -15.97 1.18 4.07
N GLY A 263 -16.22 2.38 3.52
CA GLY A 263 -16.28 3.63 4.29
C GLY A 263 -14.96 4.42 4.33
N LEU A 264 -13.93 3.99 3.60
CA LEU A 264 -12.73 4.78 3.37
C LEU A 264 -13.07 6.00 2.50
N GLN A 265 -12.86 7.20 3.05
CA GLN A 265 -13.11 8.45 2.33
C GLN A 265 -11.83 8.91 1.64
N LEU A 266 -11.80 8.73 0.31
CA LEU A 266 -10.65 9.01 -0.53
C LEU A 266 -10.86 10.28 -1.35
N THR A 267 -9.77 11.03 -1.53
CA THR A 267 -9.66 12.12 -2.50
C THR A 267 -8.56 11.81 -3.51
N LEU A 268 -8.73 12.31 -4.73
CA LEU A 268 -7.81 12.15 -5.85
C LEU A 268 -7.21 13.52 -6.17
N LYS A 269 -5.88 13.59 -6.31
CA LYS A 269 -5.20 14.77 -6.85
C LYS A 269 -4.26 14.36 -7.96
N THR A 270 -4.10 15.23 -8.95
CA THR A 270 -3.19 15.03 -10.08
C THR A 270 -2.26 16.22 -10.24
N SER A 271 -0.98 15.96 -10.48
CA SER A 271 0.04 16.98 -10.75
C SER A 271 0.85 16.60 -11.98
N GLN A 272 1.23 17.57 -12.81
CA GLN A 272 2.17 17.33 -13.91
C GLN A 272 3.57 17.05 -13.35
N ILE A 273 4.28 16.09 -13.96
CA ILE A 273 5.65 15.69 -13.62
C ILE A 273 6.52 15.64 -14.87
#